data_AF-A0AA90H8W9-F1
#
_entry.id   AF-A0AA90H8W9-F1
#
_cell.length_a   1.000
_cell.length_b   1.000
_cell.length_c   1.000
_cell.angle_alpha   90.00
_cell.angle_beta   90.00
_cell.angle_gamma   90.00
#
_symmetry.space_group_name_H-M   'P 1'
#
loop_
_entity.id
_entity.type
_entity.pdbx_description
1 polymer ?
#
loop_
_entity_poly.entity_id
_entity_poly.type
_entity_poly.pdbx_seq_one_letter_code
_entity_poly.pdbx_strand_id
1 'polypeptide(L)'
;MPDPRTLAAALAAAGPDLRLRSLGDGSVLQLCDEQGRPLLSVETPIDVRVPGGAVRLLGAGTTPDGPGGGPRPWAVTGVPAAEPLAARP
;
A
#
# COMPACT_ATOMS: atom_id res chain seq x y z
N MET A 1 -1.29 7.61 4.73
CA MET A 1 -1.85 6.25 4.82
C MET A 1 -3.35 6.39 4.72
N PRO A 2 -4.08 5.53 3.97
CA PRO A 2 -5.54 5.56 3.98
C PRO A 2 -6.03 5.41 5.42
N ASP A 3 -7.00 6.24 5.81
CA ASP A 3 -7.58 6.12 7.14
C ASP A 3 -8.49 4.87 7.22
N PRO A 4 -8.81 4.38 8.44
CA PRO A 4 -9.61 3.17 8.61
C PRO A 4 -10.95 3.18 7.88
N ARG A 5 -11.58 4.36 7.68
CA ARG A 5 -12.86 4.46 6.95
C ARG A 5 -12.66 4.29 5.46
N THR A 6 -11.63 4.90 4.88
CA THR A 6 -11.25 4.66 3.48
C THR A 6 -10.98 3.19 3.24
N LEU A 7 -10.28 2.53 4.18
CA LEU A 7 -9.98 1.11 4.05
C LEU A 7 -11.24 0.24 4.12
N ALA A 8 -12.16 0.53 5.05
CA ALA A 8 -13.43 -0.18 5.16
C ALA A 8 -14.31 0.01 3.92
N ALA A 9 -14.34 1.21 3.34
CA ALA A 9 -15.07 1.49 2.11
C ALA A 9 -14.51 0.72 0.91
N ALA A 10 -13.18 0.65 0.77
CA ALA A 10 -12.52 -0.12 -0.27
C ALA A 10 -12.84 -1.63 -0.15
N LEU A 11 -12.84 -2.17 1.07
CA LEU A 11 -13.24 -3.57 1.31
C LEU A 11 -14.70 -3.83 0.93
N ALA A 12 -15.60 -2.90 1.27
CA ALA A 12 -17.01 -3.01 0.88
C ALA A 12 -17.19 -2.98 -0.65
N ALA A 13 -16.47 -2.12 -1.36
CA ALA A 13 -16.51 -2.04 -2.84
C ALA A 13 -15.93 -3.30 -3.50
N ALA A 14 -14.92 -3.91 -2.87
CA ALA A 14 -14.28 -5.12 -3.36
C ALA A 14 -15.13 -6.39 -3.18
N GLY A 15 -16.26 -6.32 -2.49
CA GLY A 15 -17.28 -7.36 -2.45
C GLY A 15 -16.99 -8.52 -1.48
N PRO A 16 -17.99 -9.40 -1.25
CA PRO A 16 -17.98 -10.37 -0.16
C PRO A 16 -17.04 -11.57 -0.38
N ASP A 17 -16.62 -11.82 -1.62
CA ASP A 17 -15.79 -12.97 -1.98
C ASP A 17 -14.32 -12.78 -1.56
N LEU A 18 -13.97 -11.57 -1.12
CA LEU A 18 -12.65 -11.25 -0.62
C LEU A 18 -12.59 -11.35 0.91
N ARG A 19 -11.48 -11.90 1.38
CA ARG A 19 -11.19 -12.06 2.81
C ARG A 19 -10.12 -11.06 3.24
N LEU A 20 -10.25 -10.53 4.46
CA LEU A 20 -9.22 -9.68 5.07
C LEU A 20 -8.39 -10.50 6.06
N ARG A 21 -7.06 -10.43 5.97
CA ARG A 21 -6.11 -10.99 6.92
C ARG A 21 -5.20 -9.89 7.45
N SER A 22 -4.98 -9.87 8.76
CA SER A 22 -3.97 -9.01 9.38
C SER A 22 -2.74 -9.83 9.76
N LEU A 23 -1.54 -9.27 9.57
CA LEU A 23 -0.25 -9.86 9.93
C LEU A 23 0.59 -8.86 10.73
N GLY A 24 1.56 -9.36 11.50
CA GLY A 24 2.51 -8.55 12.25
C GLY A 24 1.82 -7.51 13.13
N ASP A 25 0.87 -7.94 13.96
CA ASP A 25 0.11 -7.09 14.90
C ASP A 25 -0.58 -5.88 14.25
N GLY A 26 -1.05 -6.03 13.01
CA GLY A 26 -1.75 -4.96 12.30
C GLY A 26 -0.86 -4.10 11.40
N SER A 27 0.46 -4.34 11.37
CA SER A 27 1.38 -3.63 10.48
C SER A 27 1.11 -3.89 8.99
N VAL A 28 0.54 -5.07 8.68
CA VAL A 28 0.16 -5.46 7.33
C VAL A 28 -1.30 -5.91 7.30
N LEU A 29 -2.05 -5.38 6.33
CA LEU A 29 -3.40 -5.83 6.00
C LEU A 29 -3.38 -6.44 4.61
N GLN A 30 -3.96 -7.63 4.46
CA GLN A 30 -4.00 -8.36 3.20
C GLN A 30 -5.44 -8.63 2.78
N LEU A 31 -5.72 -8.33 1.53
CA LEU A 31 -6.89 -8.81 0.81
C LEU A 31 -6.54 -10.15 0.17
N CYS A 32 -7.36 -11.16 0.43
CA CYS A 32 -7.18 -12.52 -0.06
C CYS A 32 -8.41 -12.99 -0.84
N ASP A 33 -8.22 -13.94 -1.75
CA ASP A 33 -9.33 -14.67 -2.36
C ASP A 33 -9.98 -15.66 -1.37
N GLU A 34 -11.04 -16.34 -1.83
CA GLU A 34 -11.77 -17.33 -1.04
C GLU A 34 -10.90 -18.49 -0.55
N GLN A 35 -9.84 -18.82 -1.30
CA GLN A 35 -8.86 -19.86 -0.94
C GLN A 35 -7.79 -19.34 0.03
N GLY A 36 -7.82 -18.05 0.39
CA GLY A 36 -6.87 -17.41 1.31
C GLY A 36 -5.56 -16.98 0.65
N ARG A 37 -5.47 -16.97 -0.68
CA ARG A 37 -4.29 -16.50 -1.42
C ARG A 37 -4.28 -14.96 -1.44
N PRO A 38 -3.17 -14.29 -1.09
CA PRO A 38 -3.11 -12.84 -1.05
C PRO A 38 -3.15 -12.23 -2.46
N LEU A 39 -4.02 -11.24 -2.65
CA LEU A 39 -4.18 -10.45 -3.88
C LEU A 39 -3.58 -9.05 -3.74
N LEU A 40 -3.71 -8.44 -2.56
CA LEU A 40 -3.17 -7.12 -2.25
C LEU A 40 -2.69 -7.09 -0.80
N SER A 41 -1.57 -6.42 -0.53
CA SER A 41 -1.11 -6.09 0.82
C SER A 41 -0.98 -4.58 0.97
N VAL A 42 -1.45 -4.05 2.10
CA VAL A 42 -1.28 -2.65 2.51
C VAL A 42 -0.46 -2.65 3.78
N GLU A 43 0.68 -1.98 3.74
CA GLU A 43 1.65 -1.95 4.84
C GLU A 43 1.77 -0.52 5.37
N THR A 44 1.98 -0.38 6.67
CA THR A 44 2.33 0.91 7.27
C THR A 44 3.82 1.17 7.02
N PRO A 45 4.21 2.13 6.17
CA PRO A 45 5.62 2.35 5.88
C PRO A 45 6.32 2.95 7.09
N ILE A 46 7.45 2.37 7.46
CA ILE A 46 8.39 2.98 8.39
C ILE A 46 9.18 4.05 7.63
N ASP A 47 9.21 5.28 8.14
CA ASP A 47 10.02 6.36 7.54
C ASP A 47 11.50 6.14 7.91
N VAL A 48 12.28 5.60 6.98
CA VAL A 48 13.73 5.42 7.13
C VAL A 48 14.45 6.44 6.27
N ARG A 49 15.02 7.47 6.91
CA ARG A 49 15.79 8.52 6.21
C ARG A 49 17.25 8.14 6.10
N VAL A 50 17.66 7.77 4.89
CA VAL A 50 19.06 7.55 4.55
C VAL A 50 19.62 8.84 3.97
N PRO A 51 20.72 9.41 4.50
CA PRO A 51 21.37 10.59 3.93
C PRO A 51 21.64 10.40 2.42
N GLY A 52 21.24 11.37 1.60
CA GLY A 52 21.37 11.30 0.14
C GLY A 52 20.49 10.27 -0.57
N GLY A 53 19.63 9.54 0.16
CA GLY A 53 18.77 8.49 -0.39
C GLY A 53 17.80 8.98 -1.46
N ALA A 54 17.24 10.18 -1.27
CA ALA A 54 16.34 10.81 -2.25
C ALA A 54 17.05 11.07 -3.59
N VAL A 55 18.25 11.69 -3.55
CA VAL A 55 19.05 11.97 -4.76
C VAL A 55 19.46 10.67 -5.46
N ARG A 56 19.82 9.63 -4.69
CA ARG A 56 20.19 8.33 -5.25
C ARG A 56 19.01 7.64 -5.96
N LEU A 57 17.80 7.72 -5.40
CA LEU A 57 16.62 7.02 -5.92
C LEU A 57 15.87 7.79 -7.01
N LEU A 58 15.86 9.12 -6.93
CA LEU A 58 15.00 9.99 -7.73
C LEU A 58 15.78 10.95 -8.65
N GLY A 59 17.12 10.98 -8.54
CA GLY A 59 17.99 11.77 -9.43
C GLY A 59 18.31 13.18 -8.91
N ALA A 60 19.29 13.81 -9.58
CA ALA A 60 19.76 15.16 -9.26
C ALA A 60 18.62 16.19 -9.43
N GLY A 61 18.40 17.02 -8.41
CA GLY A 61 17.31 18.00 -8.38
C GLY A 61 16.17 17.65 -7.40
N THR A 62 16.21 16.47 -6.78
CA THR A 62 15.34 16.20 -5.62
C THR A 62 15.85 16.96 -4.40
N THR A 63 15.05 17.92 -3.93
CA THR A 63 15.28 18.62 -2.67
C THR A 63 15.05 17.65 -1.51
N PRO A 64 16.09 17.32 -0.73
CA PRO A 64 15.88 16.63 0.53
C PRO A 64 15.32 17.64 1.53
N ASP A 65 14.24 17.27 2.21
CA ASP A 65 13.83 17.88 3.48
C ASP A 65 13.36 19.36 3.44
N GLY A 66 12.30 19.64 2.67
CA GLY A 66 11.40 20.75 2.99
C GLY A 66 10.40 20.35 4.10
N PRO A 67 9.94 21.27 4.97
CA PRO A 67 8.93 20.97 5.98
C PRO A 67 7.57 20.77 5.29
N GLY A 68 7.29 19.54 4.88
CA GLY A 68 6.02 19.19 4.25
C GLY A 68 6.16 18.16 3.14
N GLY A 69 5.81 16.91 3.45
CA GLY A 69 5.00 16.08 2.55
C GLY A 69 5.53 15.84 1.12
N GLY A 70 6.78 15.45 0.94
CA GLY A 70 7.18 14.78 -0.30
C GLY A 70 6.33 13.50 -0.51
N PRO A 71 6.03 13.10 -1.76
CA PRO A 71 5.28 11.89 -2.03
C PRO A 71 6.00 10.71 -1.38
N ARG A 72 5.30 10.03 -0.46
CA ARG A 72 5.81 8.78 0.11
C ARG A 72 5.79 7.77 -1.02
N PRO A 73 6.93 7.16 -1.40
CA PRO A 73 6.93 6.12 -2.41
C PRO A 73 6.07 4.98 -1.87
N TRP A 74 4.89 4.81 -2.46
CA TRP A 74 4.16 3.56 -2.34
C TRP A 74 4.84 2.59 -3.30
N ALA A 75 5.27 1.44 -2.79
CA ALA A 75 5.59 0.31 -3.63
C ALA A 75 4.33 -0.54 -3.73
N VAL A 76 3.84 -0.76 -4.93
CA VAL A 76 2.76 -1.72 -5.19
C VAL A 76 3.35 -2.82 -6.03
N THR A 77 3.20 -4.05 -5.56
CA THR A 77 3.47 -5.25 -6.32
C THR A 77 2.13 -5.95 -6.55
N GLY A 78 1.77 -6.16 -7.81
CA GLY A 78 0.56 -6.89 -8.18
C GLY A 78 0.85 -8.36 -8.46
N VAL A 79 -0.11 -9.21 -8.14
CA VAL A 79 -0.20 -10.57 -8.72
C VAL A 79 -1.21 -10.52 -9.87
N PRO A 80 -1.09 -11.35 -10.94
CA PRO A 80 -2.05 -11.33 -12.04
C PRO A 80 -3.51 -11.49 -11.60
N ALA A 81 -3.74 -12.29 -10.54
CA ALA A 81 -5.06 -12.48 -9.95
C ALA A 81 -5.68 -11.21 -9.34
N ALA A 82 -4.90 -10.15 -9.13
CA ALA A 82 -5.35 -8.88 -8.56
C ALA A 82 -5.77 -7.85 -9.63
N GLU A 83 -5.48 -8.08 -10.92
CA GLU A 83 -5.84 -7.16 -12.00
C GLU A 83 -7.34 -6.80 -12.03
N PRO A 84 -8.29 -7.74 -11.84
CA PRO A 84 -9.71 -7.42 -11.84
C PRO A 84 -10.10 -6.45 -10.72
N LEU A 85 -9.36 -6.40 -9.60
CA LEU A 85 -9.65 -5.50 -8.48
C LEU A 85 -9.37 -4.03 -8.85
N ALA A 86 -8.38 -3.78 -9.70
CA ALA A 86 -8.02 -2.42 -10.14
C ALA A 86 -9.06 -1.84 -11.12
N ALA A 87 -9.86 -2.68 -11.76
CA ALA A 87 -10.91 -2.28 -12.68
C ALA A 87 -12.26 -2.00 -11.98
N ARG A 88 -12.34 -2.19 -10.65
CA ARG A 88 -13.56 -1.96 -9.87
C ARG A 88 -13.71 -0.48 -9.51
N PRO A 89 -14.94 0.06 -9.53
CA PRO A 89 -15.21 1.47 -9.25
C PRO A 89 -14.95 1.85 -7.79
#